data_AF-A0A4R6QF14-F1
#
_entry.id   AF-A0A4R6QF14-F1
#
_cell.length_a   1.000
_cell.length_b   1.000
_cell.length_c   1.000
_cell.angle_alpha   90.00
_cell.angle_beta   90.00
_cell.angle_gamma   90.00
#
_symmetry.space_group_name_H-M   'P 1'
#
loop_
_entity.id
_entity.type
_entity.pdbx_description
1 polymer ?
#
loop_
_entity_poly.entity_id
_entity_poly.type
_entity_poly.pdbx_seq_one_letter_code
_entity_poly.pdbx_strand_id
1 'polypeptide(L)'
;MAELRALLFDLGYTGVATLLNSGNAVFCAPTGTPLEHSATIAAAISSRLKVEVPVIVKSARELEAIISENPIDAAVHQHSSFLVAFTQDTKALSGLAAMESLVVPPEKFAVGKHAAYLLCAAGILESEAAESLLGKAGKPATTRNWATVLKLQALAGERDA
;
A
#
# COMPACT_ATOMS: atom_id res chain seq x y z
N MET A 1 -2.60 -7.59 15.15
CA MET A 1 -1.31 -7.71 14.44
C MET A 1 -0.50 -8.93 14.81
N ALA A 2 -0.46 -9.36 16.09
CA ALA A 2 0.19 -10.61 16.47
C ALA A 2 -0.38 -11.83 15.71
N GLU A 3 -1.70 -11.89 15.55
CA GLU A 3 -2.36 -12.95 14.77
C GLU A 3 -1.96 -12.96 13.29
N LEU A 4 -1.83 -11.79 12.65
CA LEU A 4 -1.35 -11.70 11.27
C LEU A 4 0.09 -12.20 11.16
N ARG A 5 0.97 -11.88 12.12
CA ARG A 5 2.34 -12.42 12.15
C ARG A 5 2.34 -13.94 12.27
N ALA A 6 1.58 -14.47 13.23
CA ALA A 6 1.47 -15.92 13.43
C ALA A 6 0.94 -16.63 12.18
N LEU A 7 -0.08 -16.06 11.54
CA LEU A 7 -0.64 -16.56 10.29
C LEU A 7 0.40 -16.62 9.17
N LEU A 8 1.23 -15.59 9.01
CA LEU A 8 2.27 -15.59 7.98
C LEU A 8 3.35 -16.65 8.25
N PHE A 9 3.74 -16.86 9.51
CA PHE A 9 4.65 -17.95 9.87
C PHE A 9 4.03 -19.34 9.59
N ASP A 10 2.75 -19.52 9.91
CA ASP A 10 2.06 -20.81 9.67
C ASP A 10 1.89 -21.11 8.18
N LEU A 11 1.92 -20.09 7.32
CA LEU A 11 1.98 -20.24 5.86
C LEU A 11 3.38 -20.58 5.34
N GLY A 12 4.38 -20.67 6.21
CA GLY A 12 5.77 -20.99 5.87
C GLY A 12 6.59 -19.77 5.44
N TYR A 13 6.08 -18.55 5.58
CA TYR A 13 6.88 -17.36 5.33
C TYR A 13 7.89 -17.16 6.45
N THR A 14 9.07 -16.68 6.08
CA THR A 14 10.16 -16.38 7.01
C THR A 14 10.36 -14.88 7.11
N GLY A 15 11.19 -14.44 8.05
CA GLY A 15 11.47 -13.01 8.18
C GLY A 15 10.21 -12.16 8.35
N VAL A 16 9.21 -12.64 9.09
CA VAL A 16 7.96 -11.90 9.24
C VAL A 16 8.14 -10.75 10.23
N ALA A 17 7.79 -9.54 9.82
CA ALA A 17 7.53 -8.42 10.72
C ALA A 17 6.26 -7.69 10.32
N THR A 18 5.62 -7.04 11.29
CA THR A 18 4.47 -6.14 11.04
C THR A 18 4.80 -4.73 11.47
N LEU A 19 4.22 -3.76 10.78
CA LEU A 19 4.38 -2.35 11.07
C LEU A 19 3.03 -1.72 11.41
N LEU A 20 2.93 -1.08 12.58
CA LEU A 20 1.71 -0.45 13.09
C LEU A 20 0.52 -1.43 13.19
N ASN A 21 -0.68 -0.91 13.44
CA ASN A 21 -1.92 -1.70 13.58
C ASN A 21 -2.86 -1.58 12.37
N SER A 22 -2.37 -1.09 11.23
CA SER A 22 -3.16 -0.87 10.01
C SER A 22 -3.02 -2.00 8.97
N GLY A 23 -2.59 -3.20 9.39
CA GLY A 23 -2.46 -4.35 8.49
C GLY A 23 -1.27 -4.25 7.51
N ASN A 24 -0.08 -3.94 8.02
CA ASN A 24 1.15 -4.02 7.22
C ASN A 24 2.03 -5.18 7.71
N ALA A 25 2.59 -5.93 6.77
CA ALA A 25 3.60 -6.93 7.05
C ALA A 25 4.67 -6.96 5.96
N VAL A 26 5.89 -7.32 6.35
CA VAL A 26 6.98 -7.72 5.47
C VAL A 26 7.33 -9.17 5.79
N PHE A 27 7.73 -9.93 4.77
CA PHE A 27 8.08 -11.33 4.90
C PHE A 27 8.97 -11.75 3.73
N CYS A 28 9.68 -12.86 3.89
CA CYS A 28 10.47 -13.50 2.86
C CYS A 28 9.74 -14.77 2.39
N ALA A 29 9.64 -14.92 1.06
CA ALA A 29 9.11 -16.12 0.42
C ALA A 29 10.12 -16.62 -0.62
N PRO A 30 10.53 -17.90 -0.59
CA PRO A 30 11.56 -18.42 -1.47
C PRO A 30 11.10 -18.56 -2.94
N THR A 31 9.79 -18.71 -3.15
CA THR A 31 9.16 -18.95 -4.45
C THR A 31 7.75 -18.40 -4.46
N GLY A 32 7.24 -18.12 -5.66
CA GLY A 32 5.89 -17.61 -5.88
C GLY A 32 5.90 -16.17 -6.35
N THR A 33 4.75 -15.74 -6.84
CA THR A 33 4.51 -14.38 -7.33
C THR A 33 3.75 -13.55 -6.29
N PRO A 34 3.85 -12.21 -6.33
CA PRO A 34 3.05 -11.36 -5.45
C PRO A 34 1.54 -11.65 -5.51
N LEU A 35 1.01 -12.02 -6.69
CA LEU A 35 -0.40 -12.38 -6.87
C LEU A 35 -0.76 -13.70 -6.17
N GLU A 36 0.09 -14.72 -6.24
CA GLU A 36 -0.14 -15.99 -5.53
C GLU A 36 -0.09 -15.77 -4.02
N HIS A 37 0.90 -15.02 -3.52
CA HIS A 37 1.01 -14.70 -2.11
C HIS A 37 -0.19 -13.91 -1.59
N SER A 38 -0.67 -12.92 -2.36
CA SER A 38 -1.83 -12.13 -1.95
C SER A 38 -3.09 -13.01 -1.84
N ALA A 39 -3.33 -13.91 -2.80
CA ALA A 39 -4.44 -14.86 -2.76
C ALA A 39 -4.33 -15.84 -1.57
N THR A 40 -3.16 -16.43 -1.34
CA THR A 40 -2.92 -17.34 -0.20
C THR A 40 -3.14 -16.66 1.14
N ILE A 41 -2.61 -15.44 1.32
CA ILE A 41 -2.75 -14.68 2.56
C ILE A 41 -4.22 -14.28 2.78
N ALA A 42 -4.91 -13.80 1.75
CA ALA A 42 -6.33 -13.44 1.84
C ALA A 42 -7.20 -14.63 2.25
N ALA A 43 -6.97 -15.81 1.64
CA ALA A 43 -7.69 -17.04 1.99
C ALA A 43 -7.43 -17.47 3.44
N ALA A 44 -6.18 -17.36 3.90
CA ALA A 44 -5.82 -17.68 5.28
C ALA A 44 -6.46 -16.70 6.28
N ILE A 45 -6.48 -15.40 5.98
CA ILE A 45 -7.13 -14.38 6.81
C ILE A 45 -8.63 -14.65 6.91
N SER A 46 -9.30 -14.93 5.80
CA SER A 46 -10.73 -15.27 5.80
C SER A 46 -11.00 -16.54 6.62
N SER A 47 -10.21 -17.60 6.41
CA SER A 47 -10.40 -18.87 7.11
C SER A 47 -10.18 -18.76 8.63
N ARG A 48 -9.09 -18.11 9.07
CA ARG A 48 -8.67 -18.08 10.47
C ARG A 48 -9.25 -16.93 11.26
N LEU A 49 -9.28 -15.73 10.65
CA LEU A 49 -9.70 -14.50 11.32
C LEU A 49 -11.17 -14.16 11.03
N LYS A 50 -11.81 -14.88 10.10
CA LYS A 50 -13.22 -14.67 9.72
C LYS A 50 -13.49 -13.27 9.18
N VAL A 51 -12.49 -12.68 8.52
CA VAL A 51 -12.59 -11.38 7.86
C VAL A 51 -12.23 -11.52 6.39
N GLU A 52 -13.09 -11.01 5.51
CA GLU A 52 -12.76 -10.85 4.10
C GLU A 52 -12.14 -9.48 3.88
N VAL A 53 -10.86 -9.47 3.50
CA VAL A 53 -10.12 -8.24 3.19
C VAL A 53 -9.33 -8.40 1.90
N PRO A 54 -9.23 -7.34 1.08
CA PRO A 54 -8.27 -7.33 -0.01
C PRO A 54 -6.86 -7.36 0.58
N VAL A 55 -5.98 -8.14 -0.06
CA VAL A 55 -4.56 -8.21 0.26
C VAL A 55 -3.80 -7.80 -0.98
N ILE A 56 -2.84 -6.89 -0.82
CA ILE A 56 -1.91 -6.51 -1.87
C ILE A 56 -0.52 -6.87 -1.39
N VAL A 57 0.20 -7.61 -2.22
CA VAL A 57 1.62 -7.92 -2.01
C VAL A 57 2.42 -7.22 -3.11
N LYS A 58 3.52 -6.60 -2.71
CA LYS A 58 4.54 -6.01 -3.58
C LYS A 58 5.89 -6.56 -3.13
N SER A 59 6.74 -6.91 -4.08
CA SER A 59 8.14 -7.24 -3.80
C SER A 59 8.90 -6.02 -3.27
N ALA A 60 10.02 -6.24 -2.58
CA ALA A 60 10.90 -5.16 -2.13
C ALA A 60 11.34 -4.26 -3.31
N ARG A 61 11.70 -4.89 -4.44
CA ARG A 61 12.03 -4.18 -5.69
C ARG A 61 10.89 -3.33 -6.24
N GLU A 62 9.65 -3.84 -6.25
CA GLU A 62 8.50 -3.03 -6.67
C GLU A 62 8.26 -1.85 -5.70
N LEU A 63 8.45 -2.06 -4.40
CA LEU A 63 8.31 -1.00 -3.40
C LEU A 63 9.38 0.09 -3.59
N GLU A 64 10.62 -0.27 -3.88
CA GLU A 64 11.68 0.67 -4.26
C GLU A 64 11.33 1.44 -5.53
N ALA A 65 10.83 0.74 -6.56
CA ALA A 65 10.41 1.38 -7.80
C ALA A 65 9.31 2.41 -7.54
N ILE A 66 8.29 2.06 -6.74
CA ILE A 66 7.22 2.99 -6.31
C ILE A 66 7.81 4.23 -5.64
N ILE A 67 8.77 4.06 -4.74
CA ILE A 67 9.38 5.22 -4.07
C ILE A 67 10.16 6.10 -5.06
N SER A 68 10.89 5.49 -5.99
CA SER A 68 11.68 6.19 -7.01
C SER A 68 10.83 6.90 -8.07
N GLU A 69 9.61 6.41 -8.32
CA GLU A 69 8.68 6.94 -9.33
C GLU A 69 7.86 8.13 -8.86
N ASN A 70 7.84 8.42 -7.56
CA ASN A 70 7.05 9.51 -7.02
C ASN A 70 7.49 10.87 -7.62
N PRO A 71 6.63 11.57 -8.38
CA PRO A 71 6.96 12.87 -8.95
C PRO A 71 6.65 14.04 -8.00
N ILE A 72 6.06 13.78 -6.84
CA ILE A 72 5.61 14.79 -5.89
C ILE A 72 6.69 14.97 -4.82
N ASP A 73 7.33 16.14 -4.85
CA ASP A 73 8.17 16.61 -3.74
C ASP A 73 7.27 17.08 -2.59
N ALA A 74 7.22 16.28 -1.53
CA ALA A 74 6.45 16.54 -0.31
C ALA A 74 7.43 16.73 0.85
N ALA A 75 7.23 17.80 1.63
CA ALA A 75 8.04 18.04 2.81
C ALA A 75 7.73 17.00 3.91
N VAL A 76 8.67 16.77 4.81
CA VAL A 76 8.55 15.76 5.89
C VAL A 76 7.26 15.91 6.71
N HIS A 77 6.85 17.15 7.02
CA HIS A 77 5.63 17.42 7.78
C HIS A 77 4.34 17.05 7.04
N GLN A 78 4.40 16.86 5.73
CA GLN A 78 3.27 16.47 4.88
C GLN A 78 3.18 14.95 4.70
N HIS A 79 4.18 14.17 5.15
CA HIS A 79 4.21 12.72 4.92
C HIS A 79 3.00 11.97 5.49
N SER A 80 2.32 12.51 6.51
CA SER A 80 1.12 11.91 7.09
C SER A 80 -0.14 12.15 6.26
N SER A 81 -0.20 13.23 5.47
CA SER A 81 -1.29 13.56 4.54
C SER A 81 -0.93 13.27 3.08
N PHE A 82 0.23 12.67 2.84
CA PHE A 82 0.66 12.20 1.53
C PHE A 82 0.36 10.71 1.39
N LEU A 83 -0.62 10.36 0.56
CA LEU A 83 -1.11 9.01 0.36
C LEU A 83 -0.49 8.35 -0.88
N VAL A 84 -0.15 7.07 -0.74
CA VAL A 84 0.26 6.17 -1.82
C VAL A 84 -0.78 5.07 -1.93
N ALA A 85 -1.36 4.91 -3.12
CA ALA A 85 -2.34 3.88 -3.43
C ALA A 85 -1.69 2.76 -4.23
N PHE A 86 -1.68 1.57 -3.64
CA PHE A 86 -1.20 0.33 -4.25
C PHE A 86 -2.38 -0.43 -4.86
N THR A 87 -2.22 -1.01 -6.05
CA THR A 87 -3.21 -1.91 -6.66
C THR A 87 -2.60 -3.26 -7.00
N GLN A 88 -3.44 -4.28 -7.16
CA GLN A 88 -3.02 -5.62 -7.57
C GLN A 88 -2.62 -5.66 -9.06
N ASP A 89 -3.33 -4.92 -9.91
CA ASP A 89 -3.11 -4.90 -11.36
C ASP A 89 -3.10 -3.48 -11.94
N THR A 90 -2.62 -3.37 -13.18
CA THR A 90 -2.43 -2.10 -13.90
C THR A 90 -3.75 -1.46 -14.34
N LYS A 91 -4.79 -2.25 -14.61
CA LYS A 91 -6.11 -1.71 -14.98
C LYS A 91 -6.75 -1.00 -13.79
N ALA A 92 -6.67 -1.59 -12.61
CA ALA A 92 -7.09 -0.96 -11.36
C ALA A 92 -6.30 0.33 -11.11
N LEU A 93 -4.99 0.35 -11.37
CA LEU A 93 -4.16 1.54 -11.22
C LEU A 93 -4.57 2.67 -12.18
N SER A 94 -4.69 2.37 -13.48
CA SER A 94 -5.13 3.33 -14.48
C SER A 94 -6.53 3.90 -14.16
N GLY A 95 -7.40 3.10 -13.55
CA GLY A 95 -8.72 3.55 -13.10
C GLY A 95 -8.68 4.67 -12.06
N LEU A 96 -7.60 4.77 -11.27
CA LEU A 96 -7.43 5.83 -10.29
C LEU A 96 -7.17 7.21 -10.93
N ALA A 97 -6.85 7.28 -12.23
CA ALA A 97 -6.73 8.56 -12.93
C ALA A 97 -8.01 9.42 -12.86
N ALA A 98 -9.17 8.79 -12.66
CA ALA A 98 -10.44 9.51 -12.44
C ALA A 98 -10.43 10.41 -11.18
N MET A 99 -9.50 10.22 -10.25
CA MET A 99 -9.35 11.08 -9.07
C MET A 99 -8.81 12.47 -9.44
N GLU A 100 -8.12 12.61 -10.57
CA GLU A 100 -7.46 13.86 -10.97
C GLU A 100 -8.45 15.03 -11.09
N SER A 101 -9.69 14.77 -11.52
CA SER A 101 -10.73 15.81 -11.62
C SER A 101 -11.23 16.35 -10.28
N LEU A 102 -10.90 15.68 -9.16
CA LEU A 102 -11.29 16.06 -7.80
C LEU A 102 -10.16 16.79 -7.05
N VAL A 103 -8.99 16.93 -7.68
CA VAL A 103 -7.80 17.48 -7.04
C VAL A 103 -7.83 18.99 -7.16
N VAL A 104 -7.71 19.68 -6.02
CA VAL A 104 -7.72 21.14 -5.97
C VAL A 104 -6.37 21.67 -5.48
N PRO A 105 -5.73 22.64 -6.18
CA PRO A 105 -4.49 23.22 -5.68
C PRO A 105 -4.67 23.77 -4.24
N PRO A 106 -3.70 23.56 -3.33
CA PRO A 106 -2.33 23.08 -3.58
C PRO A 106 -2.14 21.55 -3.46
N GLU A 107 -3.21 20.75 -3.52
CA GLU A 107 -3.09 19.29 -3.63
C GLU A 107 -2.40 18.88 -4.94
N LYS A 108 -1.80 17.69 -4.91
CA LYS A 108 -1.16 17.10 -6.09
C LYS A 108 -1.55 15.65 -6.20
N PHE A 109 -1.81 15.21 -7.43
CA PHE A 109 -2.09 13.82 -7.74
C PHE A 109 -1.25 13.38 -8.93
N ALA A 110 -0.77 12.14 -8.88
CA ALA A 110 -0.05 11.54 -9.99
C ALA A 110 -0.28 10.03 -10.01
N VAL A 111 -0.40 9.45 -11.20
CA VAL A 111 -0.42 8.00 -11.40
C VAL A 111 0.92 7.58 -12.00
N GLY A 112 1.70 6.81 -11.23
CA GLY A 112 2.96 6.20 -11.69
C GLY A 112 2.73 4.86 -12.38
N LYS A 113 3.81 4.09 -12.58
CA LYS A 113 3.71 2.76 -13.21
C LYS A 113 3.23 1.71 -12.22
N HIS A 114 3.59 1.87 -10.94
CA HIS A 114 3.31 0.88 -9.91
C HIS A 114 2.38 1.33 -8.78
N ALA A 115 2.16 2.64 -8.63
CA ALA A 115 1.28 3.22 -7.62
C ALA A 115 0.77 4.61 -8.04
N ALA A 116 -0.28 5.07 -7.38
CA ALA A 116 -0.74 6.46 -7.47
C ALA A 116 -0.39 7.22 -6.17
N TYR A 117 -0.22 8.53 -6.30
CA TYR A 117 0.28 9.42 -5.25
C TYR A 117 -0.70 10.58 -5.10
N LEU A 118 -1.16 10.86 -3.88
CA LEU A 118 -2.08 11.96 -3.57
C LEU A 118 -1.57 12.73 -2.36
N LEU A 119 -1.09 13.96 -2.58
CA LEU A 119 -0.72 14.89 -1.52
C LEU A 119 -1.93 15.75 -1.16
N CYS A 120 -2.54 15.47 -0.01
CA CYS A 120 -3.61 16.27 0.55
C CYS A 120 -3.01 17.43 1.35
N ALA A 121 -2.80 18.57 0.70
CA ALA A 121 -2.07 19.70 1.28
C ALA A 121 -2.79 20.34 2.47
N ALA A 122 -4.13 20.32 2.49
CA ALA A 122 -4.95 20.82 3.60
C ALA A 122 -5.28 19.75 4.66
N GLY A 123 -4.88 18.49 4.43
CA GLY A 123 -5.26 17.34 5.24
C GLY A 123 -6.14 16.34 4.48
N ILE A 124 -6.17 15.09 4.94
CA ILE A 124 -6.87 13.99 4.26
C ILE A 124 -8.39 14.16 4.33
N LEU A 125 -8.92 14.69 5.43
CA LEU A 125 -10.36 14.80 5.65
C LEU A 125 -10.98 15.93 4.83
N GLU A 126 -10.15 16.86 4.39
CA GLU A 126 -10.48 18.05 3.63
C GLU A 126 -10.42 17.82 2.11
N SER A 127 -9.96 16.65 1.68
CA SER A 127 -9.66 16.32 0.29
C SER A 127 -10.76 15.45 -0.33
N GLU A 128 -11.50 16.00 -1.30
CA GLU A 128 -12.50 15.23 -2.07
C GLU A 128 -11.86 14.08 -2.86
N ALA A 129 -10.65 14.31 -3.40
CA ALA A 129 -9.87 13.27 -4.05
C ALA A 129 -9.52 12.14 -3.07
N ALA A 130 -9.17 12.45 -1.82
CA ALA A 130 -8.89 11.45 -0.81
C ALA A 130 -10.15 10.72 -0.35
N GLU A 131 -11.27 11.42 -0.19
CA GLU A 131 -12.57 10.81 0.11
C GLU A 131 -12.94 9.77 -0.95
N SER A 132 -12.82 10.12 -2.22
CA SER A 132 -13.10 9.21 -3.34
C SER A 132 -12.13 8.03 -3.39
N LEU A 133 -10.82 8.28 -3.18
CA LEU A 133 -9.78 7.26 -3.15
C LEU A 133 -9.91 6.30 -1.96
N LEU A 134 -10.35 6.77 -0.79
CA LEU A 134 -10.57 5.94 0.40
C LEU A 134 -11.96 5.30 0.42
N GLY A 135 -12.87 5.79 -0.43
CA GLY A 135 -14.23 5.30 -0.59
C GLY A 135 -14.37 4.17 -1.60
N LYS A 136 -15.58 4.06 -2.18
CA LYS A 136 -15.94 2.96 -3.09
C LYS A 136 -15.10 2.95 -4.37
N ALA A 137 -14.74 4.12 -4.90
CA ALA A 137 -14.02 4.23 -6.16
C ALA A 137 -12.58 3.72 -6.05
N GLY A 138 -11.93 3.89 -4.89
CA GLY A 138 -10.63 3.31 -4.60
C GLY A 138 -10.65 1.94 -3.93
N LYS A 139 -11.79 1.26 -3.84
CA LYS A 139 -11.90 -0.12 -3.29
C LYS A 139 -10.86 -1.12 -3.84
N PRO A 140 -10.44 -1.07 -5.12
CA PRO A 140 -9.39 -1.95 -5.64
C PRO A 140 -7.98 -1.65 -5.09
N ALA A 141 -7.80 -0.53 -4.39
CA ALA A 141 -6.52 -0.07 -3.88
C ALA A 141 -6.39 -0.27 -2.37
N THR A 142 -5.15 -0.43 -1.93
CA THR A 142 -4.77 -0.26 -0.52
C THR A 142 -3.97 1.03 -0.40
N THR A 143 -4.39 1.93 0.47
CA THR A 143 -3.74 3.23 0.64
C THR A 143 -2.91 3.27 1.93
N ARG A 144 -1.69 3.79 1.85
CA ARG A 144 -0.82 4.07 3.01
C ARG A 144 -0.21 5.46 2.87
N ASN A 145 0.03 6.12 3.99
CA ASN A 145 0.75 7.39 3.95
C ASN A 145 2.25 7.19 3.67
N TRP A 146 2.91 8.22 3.16
CA TRP A 146 4.30 8.18 2.72
C TRP A 146 5.25 7.78 3.85
N ALA A 147 5.01 8.28 5.07
CA ALA A 147 5.80 7.87 6.24
C ALA A 147 5.75 6.35 6.50
N THR A 148 4.61 5.71 6.26
CA THR A 148 4.46 4.26 6.38
C THR A 148 5.18 3.54 5.25
N VAL A 149 5.08 4.05 4.01
CA VAL A 149 5.75 3.49 2.84
C VAL A 149 7.27 3.45 3.04
N LEU A 150 7.88 4.55 3.48
CA LEU A 150 9.32 4.61 3.75
C LEU A 150 9.75 3.64 4.86
N LYS A 151 8.94 3.48 5.92
CA LYS A 151 9.21 2.51 6.99
C LYS A 151 9.10 1.07 6.50
N LEU A 152 8.17 0.78 5.59
CA LEU A 152 8.06 -0.55 4.97
C LEU A 152 9.26 -0.85 4.08
N GLN A 153 9.75 0.14 3.32
CA GLN A 153 10.97 -0.01 2.53
C GLN A 153 12.17 -0.35 3.41
N ALA A 154 12.38 0.40 4.50
CA ALA A 154 13.47 0.12 5.43
C ALA A 154 13.38 -1.31 6.01
N LEU A 155 12.18 -1.71 6.46
CA LEU A 155 11.94 -3.05 7.00
C LEU A 155 12.09 -4.19 5.98
N ALA A 156 11.83 -3.92 4.69
CA ALA A 156 12.05 -4.87 3.62
C ALA A 156 13.55 -4.99 3.30
N GLY A 157 14.26 -3.86 3.21
CA GLY A 157 15.69 -3.83 2.90
C GLY A 157 16.58 -4.49 3.96
N GLU A 158 16.18 -4.48 5.24
CA GLU A 158 16.85 -5.24 6.31
C GLU A 158 16.87 -6.76 6.08
N ARG A 159 16.07 -7.28 5.14
CA ARG A 159 15.82 -8.71 4.92
C ARG A 159 16.34 -9.24 3.59
N ASP A 160 16.72 -8.33 2.70
CA ASP A 160 17.38 -8.64 1.41
C ASP A 160 18.92 -8.72 1.56
N ALA A 161 19.46 -8.41 2.74
CA ALA A 161 20.87 -8.48 3.11
C ALA A 161 21.24 -9.80 3.81
#